data_AF-A0A319EC90-F1
#
_entry.id   AF-A0A319EC90-F1
#
_cell.length_a   1.000
_cell.length_b   1.000
_cell.length_c   1.000
_cell.angle_alpha   90.00
_cell.angle_beta   90.00
_cell.angle_gamma   90.00
#
_symmetry.space_group_name_H-M   'P 1'
#
loop_
_entity.id
_entity.type
_entity.pdbx_description
1 polymer ?
#
loop_
_entity_poly.entity_id
_entity_poly.type
_entity_poly.pdbx_seq_one_letter_code
_entity_poly.pdbx_strand_id
1 'polypeptide(L)'
;MHFQSILLTLAASITLVSAGDYYCPFAQDNSGMLQQPYCCDSFKDSQGGSVAKEGQNCQSMNTWVDECPQGGSVKCCYTIGPVYICTAEAEQSDD
;
A
#
# COMPACT_ATOMS: atom_id res chain seq x y z
N MET A 1 -44.84 -21.65 14.96
CA MET A 1 -44.49 -20.79 13.81
C MET A 1 -43.04 -20.36 13.99
N HIS A 2 -42.13 -20.87 13.17
CA HIS A 2 -40.69 -20.55 13.22
C HIS A 2 -40.45 -19.25 12.45
N PHE A 3 -40.09 -18.17 13.16
CA PHE A 3 -39.58 -16.96 12.52
C PHE A 3 -38.13 -17.24 12.10
N GLN A 4 -37.92 -17.41 10.80
CA GLN A 4 -36.58 -17.47 10.21
C GLN A 4 -35.97 -16.08 10.28
N SER A 5 -35.00 -15.91 11.19
CA SER A 5 -34.17 -14.71 11.26
C SER A 5 -33.30 -14.61 10.01
N ILE A 6 -33.65 -13.73 9.08
CA ILE A 6 -32.85 -13.43 7.91
C ILE A 6 -31.67 -12.56 8.37
N LEU A 7 -30.49 -13.18 8.50
CA LEU A 7 -29.22 -12.50 8.69
C LEU A 7 -28.85 -11.77 7.39
N LEU A 8 -29.08 -10.45 7.34
CA LEU A 8 -28.50 -9.58 6.32
C LEU A 8 -27.00 -9.41 6.62
N THR A 9 -26.15 -10.22 6.00
CA THR A 9 -24.71 -9.98 5.96
C THR A 9 -24.42 -8.85 4.98
N LEU A 10 -24.23 -7.63 5.51
CA LEU A 10 -23.78 -6.49 4.73
C LEU A 10 -22.28 -6.67 4.42
N ALA A 11 -21.97 -7.36 3.31
CA ALA A 11 -20.63 -7.42 2.77
C ALA A 11 -20.27 -6.06 2.18
N ALA A 12 -19.63 -5.20 2.97
CA ALA A 12 -19.05 -3.97 2.48
C ALA A 12 -17.76 -4.30 1.71
N SER A 13 -17.88 -4.55 0.40
CA SER A 13 -16.73 -4.60 -0.50
C SER A 13 -16.22 -3.18 -0.73
N ILE A 14 -15.28 -2.74 0.10
CA ILE A 14 -14.47 -1.55 -0.15
C ILE A 14 -13.41 -1.91 -1.19
N THR A 15 -13.77 -1.85 -2.48
CA THR A 15 -12.79 -1.80 -3.56
C THR A 15 -12.63 -0.35 -3.99
N LEU A 16 -11.72 0.35 -3.33
CA LEU A 16 -11.16 1.60 -3.83
C LEU A 16 -9.65 1.42 -3.95
N VAL A 17 -9.24 0.52 -4.83
CA VAL A 17 -7.89 0.53 -5.42
C VAL A 17 -7.97 1.51 -6.59
N SER A 18 -7.19 2.58 -6.50
CA SER A 18 -7.05 3.54 -7.59
C SER A 18 -6.56 2.77 -8.83
N ALA A 19 -7.24 2.96 -9.96
CA ALA A 19 -6.88 2.34 -11.25
C ALA A 19 -5.47 2.79 -11.67
N GLY A 20 -4.49 1.96 -11.35
CA GLY A 20 -3.10 2.11 -11.76
C GLY A 20 -2.49 0.73 -11.91
N ASP A 21 -1.39 0.64 -12.64
CA ASP A 21 -0.77 -0.64 -13.02
C ASP A 21 -0.11 -1.37 -11.83
N TYR A 22 -0.32 -0.90 -10.59
CA TYR A 22 0.25 -1.46 -9.38
C TYR A 22 -0.80 -1.95 -8.40
N TYR A 23 -0.55 -3.13 -7.87
CA TYR A 23 -1.20 -3.63 -6.67
C TYR A 23 -0.33 -3.36 -5.45
N CYS A 24 -0.96 -2.80 -4.40
CA CYS A 24 -0.33 -2.61 -3.10
C CYS A 24 -1.13 -3.31 -1.99
N PRO A 25 -0.53 -4.25 -1.24
CA PRO A 25 -1.20 -4.86 -0.11
C PRO A 25 -1.36 -3.84 1.03
N PHE A 26 -2.22 -4.17 2.00
CA PHE A 26 -2.27 -3.46 3.28
C PHE A 26 -0.90 -3.44 3.96
N ALA A 27 -0.67 -2.40 4.77
CA ALA A 27 0.58 -2.22 5.48
C ALA A 27 0.95 -3.43 6.34
N GLN A 28 2.19 -3.91 6.17
CA GLN A 28 2.72 -5.14 6.79
C GLN A 28 3.24 -4.93 8.21
N ASP A 29 3.08 -3.73 8.77
CA ASP A 29 3.49 -3.34 10.11
C ASP A 29 2.35 -3.41 11.14
N ASN A 30 1.22 -4.02 10.78
CA ASN A 30 -0.02 -4.11 11.58
C ASN A 30 -0.73 -2.77 11.82
N SER A 31 -0.38 -1.70 11.10
CA SER A 31 -1.11 -0.43 11.18
C SER A 31 -2.49 -0.48 10.54
N GLY A 32 -2.76 -1.47 9.68
CA GLY A 32 -4.02 -1.58 8.92
C GLY A 32 -4.19 -0.50 7.85
N MET A 33 -3.12 0.22 7.52
CA MET A 33 -3.15 1.33 6.57
C MET A 33 -3.18 0.82 5.12
N LEU A 34 -4.00 1.48 4.30
CA LEU A 34 -3.95 1.32 2.84
C LEU A 34 -2.69 1.98 2.31
N GLN A 35 -1.99 1.28 1.42
CA GLN A 35 -0.75 1.74 0.82
C GLN A 35 -0.97 2.12 -0.65
N GLN A 36 -0.10 2.99 -1.16
CA GLN A 36 -0.05 3.40 -2.56
C GLN A 36 1.38 3.20 -3.09
N PRO A 37 1.56 3.04 -4.41
CA PRO A 37 2.87 2.83 -5.00
C PRO A 37 3.70 4.13 -5.10
N TYR A 38 4.97 4.05 -4.71
CA TYR A 38 5.94 5.14 -4.76
C TYR A 38 7.34 4.66 -5.20
N CYS A 39 8.03 5.50 -5.96
CA CYS A 39 9.48 5.45 -6.07
C CYS A 39 10.08 6.41 -5.05
N CYS A 40 11.03 5.96 -4.24
CA CYS A 40 11.74 6.79 -3.26
C CYS A 40 13.24 6.69 -3.51
N ASP A 41 13.98 7.78 -3.25
CA ASP A 41 15.43 7.84 -3.48
C ASP A 41 16.21 6.97 -2.49
N SER A 42 15.71 6.87 -1.25
CA SER A 42 16.35 6.09 -0.19
C SER A 42 15.37 5.73 0.92
N PHE A 43 15.79 4.82 1.79
CA PHE A 43 15.02 4.30 2.91
C PHE A 43 15.85 4.34 4.18
N LYS A 44 15.23 4.72 5.29
CA LYS A 44 15.81 4.57 6.64
C LYS A 44 14.86 3.81 7.55
N ASP A 45 15.38 3.25 8.63
CA ASP A 45 14.56 2.53 9.60
C ASP A 45 13.53 3.46 10.23
N SER A 46 12.27 3.03 10.27
CA SER A 46 11.25 3.71 11.05
C SER A 46 11.47 3.42 12.54
N GLN A 47 11.05 4.35 13.41
CA GLN A 47 11.16 4.15 14.85
C GLN A 47 10.22 3.03 15.40
N GLY A 48 9.29 2.53 14.58
CA GLY A 48 8.19 1.66 15.00
C GLY A 48 8.37 0.16 14.75
N GLY A 49 9.40 -0.29 14.03
CA GLY A 49 9.62 -1.73 13.78
C GLY A 49 10.53 -2.05 12.59
N SER A 50 10.94 -3.31 12.48
CA SER A 50 11.91 -3.78 11.48
C SER A 50 11.39 -3.76 10.04
N VAL A 51 10.06 -3.87 9.86
CA VAL A 51 9.41 -4.01 8.55
C VAL A 51 9.12 -2.66 7.89
N ALA A 52 8.79 -1.63 8.68
CA ALA A 52 8.48 -0.31 8.17
C ALA A 52 9.76 0.52 7.95
N LYS A 53 9.92 1.05 6.75
CA LYS A 53 10.98 2.00 6.40
C LYS A 53 10.40 3.36 6.06
N GLU A 54 11.10 4.43 6.43
CA GLU A 54 10.76 5.79 6.00
C GLU A 54 11.41 6.06 4.64
N GLY A 55 10.58 6.19 3.61
CA GLY A 55 11.01 6.59 2.26
C GLY A 55 11.34 8.08 2.20
N GLN A 56 12.42 8.43 1.50
CA GLN A 56 12.87 9.80 1.27
C GLN A 56 12.59 10.22 -0.18
N ASN A 57 12.17 11.48 -0.38
CA ASN A 57 11.91 12.07 -1.70
C ASN A 57 11.00 11.21 -2.60
N CYS A 58 9.89 10.70 -2.04
CA CYS A 58 9.04 9.77 -2.75
C CYS A 58 8.16 10.46 -3.79
N GLN A 59 8.06 9.85 -4.97
CA GLN A 59 7.14 10.21 -6.05
C GLN A 59 6.08 9.14 -6.22
N SER A 60 4.81 9.55 -6.27
CA SER A 60 3.69 8.63 -6.52
C SER A 60 3.77 8.06 -7.93
N MET A 61 3.49 6.77 -8.05
CA MET A 61 3.51 6.05 -9.31
C MET A 61 2.09 5.62 -9.69
N ASN A 62 1.78 5.64 -10.98
CA ASN A 62 0.50 5.14 -11.50
C ASN A 62 0.68 4.22 -12.72
N THR A 63 1.85 4.29 -13.38
CA THR A 63 2.21 3.50 -14.56
C THR A 63 3.35 2.56 -14.20
N TRP A 64 3.28 1.30 -14.64
CA TRP A 64 4.30 0.30 -14.33
C TRP A 64 5.68 0.72 -14.84
N VAL A 65 6.69 0.55 -13.99
CA VAL A 65 8.12 0.67 -14.33
C VAL A 65 8.84 -0.51 -13.70
N ASP A 66 9.77 -1.10 -14.45
CA ASP A 66 10.58 -2.21 -13.94
C ASP A 66 11.60 -1.74 -12.89
N GLU A 67 12.03 -0.48 -12.98
CA GLU A 67 13.01 0.13 -12.07
C GLU A 67 12.71 1.61 -11.81
N CYS A 68 12.85 2.04 -10.56
CA CYS A 68 12.75 3.44 -10.16
C CYS A 68 13.94 4.27 -10.69
N PRO A 69 13.80 5.60 -10.85
CA PRO A 69 14.86 6.44 -11.43
C PRO A 69 16.21 6.41 -10.70
N GLN A 70 16.20 6.15 -9.39
CA GLN A 70 17.41 6.03 -8.57
C GLN A 70 17.84 4.58 -8.35
N GLY A 71 17.26 3.64 -9.10
CA GLY A 71 17.41 2.21 -8.91
C GLY A 71 16.41 1.62 -7.91
N GLY A 72 16.24 0.30 -7.97
CA GLY A 72 15.33 -0.44 -7.10
C GLY A 72 13.88 -0.48 -7.60
N SER A 73 13.04 -1.22 -6.89
CA SER A 73 11.63 -1.42 -7.21
C SER A 73 10.72 -0.35 -6.59
N VAL A 74 9.55 -0.18 -7.18
CA VAL A 74 8.45 0.61 -6.62
C VAL A 74 7.99 -0.01 -5.30
N LYS A 75 7.81 0.82 -4.26
CA LYS A 75 7.37 0.38 -2.94
C LYS A 75 5.94 0.78 -2.67
N CYS A 76 5.25 -0.02 -1.87
CA CYS A 76 3.97 0.34 -1.30
C CYS A 76 4.20 1.10 0.00
N CYS A 77 3.70 2.32 0.05
CA CYS A 77 3.84 3.22 1.19
C CYS A 77 2.52 3.90 1.54
N TYR A 78 2.34 4.20 2.82
CA TYR A 78 1.29 5.10 3.31
C TYR A 78 1.92 6.33 3.97
N THR A 79 1.16 7.41 4.13
CA THR A 79 1.70 8.68 4.65
C THR A 79 1.21 8.98 6.06
N ILE A 80 2.12 9.39 6.95
CA ILE A 80 1.82 10.02 8.24
C ILE A 80 2.37 11.45 8.19
N GLY A 81 1.50 12.44 7.95
CA GLY A 81 1.95 13.81 7.68
C GLY A 81 2.88 13.84 6.46
N PRO A 82 4.09 14.43 6.55
CA PRO A 82 5.03 14.49 5.43
C PRO A 82 5.88 13.20 5.26
N VAL A 83 5.71 12.20 6.13
CA VAL A 83 6.55 10.99 6.14
C VAL A 83 5.88 9.86 5.35
N TYR A 84 6.64 9.24 4.45
CA TYR A 84 6.23 8.05 3.70
C TYR A 84 6.72 6.80 4.44
N ILE A 85 5.81 5.97 4.91
CA ILE A 85 6.10 4.70 5.56
C ILE A 85 5.85 3.57 4.57
N CYS A 86 6.92 2.89 4.16
CA CYS A 86 6.91 1.83 3.18
C CYS A 86 7.10 0.48 3.86
N THR A 87 6.21 -0.47 3.58
CA THR A 87 6.19 -1.76 4.28
C THR A 87 6.14 -2.97 3.34
N ALA A 88 5.98 -2.74 2.04
CA ALA A 88 5.90 -3.80 1.03
C ALA A 88 6.44 -3.34 -0.32
N GLU A 89 6.69 -4.31 -1.20
CA GLU A 89 6.95 -4.10 -2.62
C GLU A 89 5.63 -3.89 -3.37
N ALA A 90 5.64 -3.07 -4.43
CA ALA A 90 4.52 -2.99 -5.35
C ALA A 90 4.61 -4.13 -6.38
N GLU A 91 3.46 -4.72 -6.69
CA GLU A 91 3.33 -5.79 -7.69
C GLU A 91 2.60 -5.22 -8.92
N GLN A 92 2.87 -5.77 -10.10
CA GLN A 92 2.12 -5.38 -11.29
C GLN A 92 0.69 -5.86 -11.13
N SER A 93 -0.28 -4.98 -11.37
CA SER A 93 -1.68 -5.39 -11.42
C SER A 93 -1.89 -6.31 -12.62
N ASP A 94 -2.23 -7.56 -12.36
CA ASP A 94 -2.78 -8.46 -13.37
C ASP A 94 -4.25 -8.06 -13.59
N ASP A 95 -4.57 -7.40 -14.71
CA ASP A 95 -5.96 -7.12 -15.13
C ASP A 95 -6.80 -8.41 -15.29
#